data_AF-A0A6I2QTZ1-F1
#
_entry.id   AF-A0A6I2QTZ1-F1
#
_cell.length_a   1.000
_cell.length_b   1.000
_cell.length_c   1.000
_cell.angle_alpha   90.00
_cell.angle_beta   90.00
_cell.angle_gamma   90.00
#
_symmetry.space_group_name_H-M   'P 1'
#
loop_
_entity.id
_entity.type
_entity.pdbx_description
1 polymer ?
#
loop_
_entity_poly.entity_id
_entity_poly.type
_entity_poly.pdbx_seq_one_letter_code
_entity_poly.pdbx_strand_id
1 'polypeptide(L)'
;MSDTAISKIKEAEEKAKLIVEEANEKRKSILEDAKSEAEQKYNDIINEAQKVRNEKLESSKNKAIEESRDLEQKAKMNNESIKNIDIDTVEGLVDKIVERIVS
;
A
#
# COMPACT_ATOMS: atom_id res chain seq x y z
N MET A 1 69.97 -28.89 14.61
CA MET A 1 69.13 -27.81 15.17
C MET A 1 68.40 -26.99 14.10
N SER A 2 68.97 -26.75 12.91
CA SER A 2 68.30 -25.98 11.84
C SER A 2 67.09 -26.72 11.22
N ASP A 3 67.16 -28.03 11.03
CA ASP A 3 66.11 -28.77 10.31
C ASP A 3 64.78 -28.78 11.07
N THR A 4 64.84 -28.81 12.41
CA THR A 4 63.67 -28.70 13.29
C THR A 4 63.04 -27.31 13.23
N ALA A 5 63.85 -26.26 13.06
CA ALA A 5 63.35 -24.89 12.92
C ALA A 5 62.67 -24.69 11.55
N ILE A 6 63.27 -25.23 10.48
CA ILE A 6 62.71 -25.18 9.12
C ILE A 6 61.38 -25.93 9.05
N SER A 7 61.27 -27.10 9.68
CA SER A 7 59.99 -27.86 9.72
C SER A 7 58.89 -27.07 10.43
N LYS A 8 59.20 -26.44 11.56
CA LYS A 8 58.22 -25.63 12.31
C LYS A 8 57.77 -24.39 11.52
N ILE A 9 58.66 -23.79 10.74
CA ILE A 9 58.30 -22.65 9.87
C ILE A 9 57.31 -23.12 8.79
N LYS A 10 57.58 -24.25 8.12
CA LYS A 10 56.66 -24.80 7.11
C LYS A 10 55.29 -25.15 7.69
N GLU A 11 55.24 -25.77 8.86
CA GLU A 11 53.98 -26.06 9.55
C GLU A 11 53.20 -24.79 9.90
N ALA A 12 53.90 -23.72 10.30
CA ALA A 12 53.28 -22.44 10.60
C ALA A 12 52.74 -21.75 9.33
N GLU A 13 53.47 -21.81 8.22
CA GLU A 13 53.04 -21.30 6.91
C GLU A 13 51.79 -22.02 6.42
N GLU A 14 51.75 -23.35 6.54
CA GLU A 14 50.62 -24.16 6.11
C GLU A 14 49.37 -23.89 6.96
N LYS A 15 49.54 -23.77 8.29
CA LYS A 15 48.45 -23.35 9.19
C LYS A 15 47.96 -21.94 8.87
N ALA A 16 48.85 -21.00 8.61
CA ALA A 16 48.47 -19.64 8.24
C ALA A 16 47.67 -19.63 6.93
N LYS A 17 48.08 -20.44 5.93
CA LYS A 17 47.36 -20.58 4.68
C LYS A 17 45.94 -21.12 4.88
N LEU A 18 45.79 -22.17 5.69
CA LEU A 18 44.47 -22.73 6.01
C LEU A 18 43.56 -21.71 6.71
N ILE A 19 44.09 -20.94 7.67
CA ILE A 19 43.33 -19.89 8.35
C ILE A 19 42.84 -18.83 7.35
N VAL A 20 43.69 -18.43 6.40
CA VAL A 20 43.32 -17.46 5.37
C VAL A 20 42.26 -18.01 4.41
N GLU A 21 42.36 -19.29 4.02
CA GLU A 21 41.37 -19.94 3.18
C GLU A 21 40.01 -20.03 3.90
N GLU A 22 39.96 -20.51 5.14
CA GLU A 22 38.74 -20.57 5.94
C GLU A 22 38.11 -19.18 6.16
N ALA A 23 38.93 -18.16 6.45
CA ALA A 23 38.44 -16.80 6.61
C ALA A 23 37.82 -16.26 5.31
N ASN A 24 38.41 -16.59 4.16
CA ASN A 24 37.88 -16.20 2.86
C ASN A 24 36.55 -16.90 2.53
N GLU A 25 36.41 -18.18 2.87
CA GLU A 25 35.16 -18.92 2.69
C GLU A 25 34.05 -18.36 3.58
N LYS A 26 34.35 -18.17 4.88
CA LYS A 26 33.41 -17.54 5.83
C LYS A 26 32.96 -16.17 5.36
N ARG A 27 33.90 -15.34 4.86
CA ARG A 27 33.58 -14.02 4.31
C ARG A 27 32.60 -14.11 3.13
N LYS A 28 32.81 -15.08 2.22
CA LYS A 28 31.91 -15.28 1.07
C LYS A 28 30.52 -15.70 1.53
N SER A 29 30.42 -16.65 2.46
CA SER A 29 29.14 -17.09 3.03
C SER A 29 28.39 -15.92 3.67
N ILE A 30 29.04 -15.17 4.56
CA ILE A 30 28.42 -14.01 5.22
C ILE A 30 27.90 -12.99 4.21
N LEU A 31 28.66 -12.74 3.13
CA LEU A 31 28.24 -11.80 2.09
C LEU A 31 27.05 -12.32 1.29
N GLU A 32 26.99 -13.62 1.01
CA GLU A 32 25.88 -14.25 0.30
C GLU A 32 24.61 -14.27 1.14
N ASP A 33 24.72 -14.64 2.41
CA ASP A 33 23.64 -14.62 3.39
C ASP A 33 23.07 -13.20 3.54
N ALA A 34 23.94 -12.20 3.70
CA ALA A 34 23.53 -10.80 3.81
C ALA A 34 22.82 -10.29 2.54
N LYS A 35 23.26 -10.73 1.35
CA LYS A 35 22.58 -10.40 0.09
C LYS A 35 21.20 -11.04 0.01
N SER A 36 21.09 -12.32 0.37
CA SER A 36 19.83 -13.05 0.37
C SER A 36 18.83 -12.43 1.35
N GLU A 37 19.28 -12.09 2.56
CA GLU A 37 18.45 -11.44 3.58
C GLU A 37 17.99 -10.04 3.12
N ALA A 38 18.87 -9.28 2.47
CA ALA A 38 18.52 -7.98 1.91
C ALA A 38 17.47 -8.08 0.80
N GLU A 39 17.60 -9.07 -0.09
CA GLU A 39 16.63 -9.32 -1.17
C GLU A 39 15.27 -9.76 -0.61
N GLN A 40 15.26 -10.66 0.38
CA GLN A 40 14.04 -11.07 1.06
C GLN A 40 13.34 -9.86 1.72
N LYS A 41 14.06 -9.07 2.52
CA LYS A 41 13.50 -7.87 3.17
C LYS A 41 12.96 -6.88 2.16
N TYR A 42 13.67 -6.66 1.05
CA TYR A 42 13.21 -5.79 -0.02
C TYR A 42 11.88 -6.28 -0.60
N ASN A 43 11.80 -7.57 -0.93
CA ASN A 43 10.59 -8.17 -1.49
C ASN A 43 9.43 -8.12 -0.49
N ASP A 44 9.67 -8.37 0.79
CA ASP A 44 8.66 -8.28 1.85
C ASP A 44 8.10 -6.86 1.98
N ILE A 45 8.97 -5.84 1.96
CA ILE A 45 8.56 -4.44 2.00
C ILE A 45 7.66 -4.10 0.80
N ILE A 46 8.07 -4.53 -0.40
CA ILE A 46 7.28 -4.27 -1.62
C ILE A 46 5.93 -4.98 -1.55
N ASN A 47 5.90 -6.25 -1.13
CA ASN A 47 4.67 -7.02 -1.03
C ASN A 47 3.69 -6.41 -0.02
N GLU A 48 4.18 -6.01 1.15
CA GLU A 48 3.34 -5.37 2.17
C GLU A 48 2.82 -4.01 1.68
N ALA A 49 3.66 -3.20 1.02
CA ALA A 49 3.25 -1.94 0.43
C ALA A 49 2.16 -2.13 -0.64
N GLN A 50 2.28 -3.16 -1.48
CA GLN A 50 1.27 -3.50 -2.48
C GLN A 50 -0.05 -3.94 -1.84
N LYS A 51 0.02 -4.74 -0.77
CA LYS A 51 -1.15 -5.19 -0.02
C LYS A 51 -1.89 -4.00 0.60
N VAL A 52 -1.19 -3.14 1.34
CA VAL A 52 -1.78 -1.93 1.95
C VAL A 52 -2.39 -1.02 0.90
N ARG A 53 -1.71 -0.81 -0.24
CA ARG A 53 -2.26 -0.03 -1.36
C ARG A 53 -3.58 -0.62 -1.86
N ASN A 54 -3.62 -1.93 -2.09
CA ASN A 54 -4.80 -2.60 -2.62
C ASN A 54 -5.97 -2.55 -1.62
N GLU A 55 -5.71 -2.78 -0.33
CA GLU A 55 -6.70 -2.64 0.74
C GLU A 55 -7.26 -1.22 0.80
N LYS A 56 -6.40 -0.20 0.71
CA LYS A 56 -6.83 1.20 0.74
C LYS A 56 -7.67 1.57 -0.49
N LEU A 57 -7.28 1.08 -1.66
CA LEU A 57 -8.02 1.28 -2.90
C LEU A 57 -9.42 0.67 -2.82
N GLU A 58 -9.51 -0.57 -2.34
CA GLU A 58 -10.78 -1.28 -2.24
C GLU A 58 -11.72 -0.66 -1.20
N SER A 59 -11.18 -0.29 -0.04
CA SER A 59 -11.91 0.46 0.97
C SER A 59 -12.45 1.78 0.43
N SER A 60 -11.64 2.52 -0.36
CA SER A 60 -12.04 3.79 -0.94
C SER A 60 -13.13 3.62 -2.01
N LYS A 61 -13.05 2.59 -2.85
CA LYS A 61 -14.10 2.26 -3.83
C LYS A 61 -15.41 1.93 -3.13
N ASN A 62 -15.36 1.08 -2.10
CA ASN A 62 -16.56 0.69 -1.37
C ASN A 62 -17.24 1.88 -0.70
N LYS A 63 -16.45 2.77 -0.09
CA LYS A 63 -16.97 4.02 0.50
C LYS A 63 -17.60 4.92 -0.56
N ALA A 64 -16.97 5.09 -1.72
CA ALA A 64 -17.52 5.88 -2.81
C ALA A 64 -18.83 5.30 -3.36
N ILE A 65 -18.94 3.96 -3.46
CA ILE A 65 -20.18 3.28 -3.88
C ILE A 65 -21.29 3.51 -2.84
N GLU A 66 -20.98 3.39 -1.55
CA GLU A 66 -21.94 3.63 -0.47
C GLU A 66 -22.44 5.07 -0.46
N GLU A 67 -21.54 6.04 -0.52
CA GLU A 67 -21.88 7.47 -0.58
C GLU A 67 -22.69 7.81 -1.84
N SER A 68 -22.34 7.21 -2.99
CA SER A 68 -23.10 7.38 -4.23
C SER A 68 -24.53 6.83 -4.12
N ARG A 69 -24.73 5.70 -3.44
CA ARG A 69 -26.07 5.13 -3.21
C ARG A 69 -26.90 6.00 -2.28
N ASP A 70 -26.32 6.49 -1.19
CA ASP A 70 -27.00 7.43 -0.28
C ASP A 70 -27.41 8.72 -1.01
N LEU A 71 -26.52 9.27 -1.84
CA LEU A 71 -26.82 10.44 -2.65
C LEU A 71 -27.97 10.18 -3.64
N GLU A 72 -27.95 9.04 -4.33
CA GLU A 72 -29.01 8.66 -5.27
C GLU A 72 -30.36 8.50 -4.55
N GLN A 73 -30.38 7.89 -3.37
CA GLN A 73 -31.58 7.75 -2.56
C GLN A 73 -32.14 9.10 -2.13
N LYS A 74 -31.29 10.02 -1.64
CA LYS A 74 -31.69 11.39 -1.30
C LYS A 74 -32.24 12.13 -2.50
N ALA A 75 -31.60 12.00 -3.66
CA ALA A 75 -32.06 12.61 -4.90
C ALA A 75 -33.45 12.09 -5.31
N LYS A 76 -33.69 10.78 -5.19
CA LYS A 76 -35.01 10.18 -5.45
C LYS A 76 -36.07 10.71 -4.49
N MET A 77 -35.78 10.75 -3.19
CA MET A 77 -36.71 11.29 -2.18
C MET A 77 -37.06 12.76 -2.43
N ASN A 78 -36.07 13.57 -2.79
CA ASN A 78 -36.29 14.97 -3.14
C ASN A 78 -37.16 15.11 -4.41
N ASN A 79 -36.89 14.30 -5.44
CA ASN A 79 -37.68 14.32 -6.67
C ASN A 79 -39.14 13.92 -6.41
N GLU A 80 -39.38 12.85 -5.65
CA GLU A 80 -40.73 12.47 -5.24
C GLU A 80 -41.42 13.56 -4.41
N SER A 81 -40.69 14.25 -3.53
CA SER A 81 -41.25 15.38 -2.76
C SER A 81 -41.68 16.54 -3.67
N ILE A 82 -40.91 16.83 -4.74
CA ILE A 82 -41.25 17.87 -5.72
C ILE A 82 -42.46 17.45 -6.56
N LYS A 83 -42.55 16.19 -6.99
CA LYS A 83 -43.70 15.69 -7.75
C LYS A 83 -45.00 15.70 -6.96
N ASN A 84 -44.90 15.46 -5.65
CA ASN A 84 -46.04 15.43 -4.74
C ASN A 84 -46.36 16.81 -4.13
N ILE A 85 -45.84 17.90 -4.69
CA ILE A 85 -46.29 19.24 -4.31
C ILE A 85 -47.80 19.33 -4.60
N ASP A 86 -48.54 19.75 -3.58
CA ASP A 86 -49.98 19.82 -3.59
C ASP A 86 -50.51 20.82 -4.63
N ILE A 87 -51.61 20.45 -5.31
CA ILE A 87 -52.12 21.24 -6.43
C ILE A 87 -52.68 22.59 -5.97
N ASP A 88 -53.27 22.66 -4.78
CA ASP A 88 -53.77 23.92 -4.22
C ASP A 88 -52.62 24.92 -3.98
N THR A 89 -51.42 24.39 -3.66
CA THR A 89 -50.20 25.21 -3.53
C THR A 89 -49.76 25.77 -4.89
N VAL A 90 -49.88 24.98 -5.95
CA VAL A 90 -49.55 25.40 -7.32
C VAL A 90 -50.56 26.42 -7.84
N GLU A 91 -51.85 26.19 -7.65
CA GLU A 91 -52.92 27.10 -8.07
C GLU A 91 -52.81 28.45 -7.36
N GLY A 92 -52.60 28.46 -6.04
CA GLY A 92 -52.39 29.71 -5.29
C GLY A 92 -51.13 30.48 -5.70
N LEU A 93 -50.13 29.80 -6.28
CA LEU A 93 -48.95 30.44 -6.87
C LEU A 93 -49.27 31.07 -8.23
N VAL A 94 -50.05 30.38 -9.06
CA VAL A 94 -50.52 30.90 -10.36
C VAL A 94 -51.34 32.18 -10.16
N ASP A 95 -52.28 32.17 -9.21
CA ASP A 95 -53.12 33.34 -8.92
C ASP A 95 -52.30 34.58 -8.53
N LYS A 96 -51.29 34.41 -7.66
CA LYS A 96 -50.37 35.50 -7.27
C LYS A 96 -49.56 36.03 -8.45
N ILE A 97 -49.18 35.17 -9.40
CA ILE A 97 -48.48 35.59 -10.62
C ILE A 97 -49.42 36.42 -11.50
N VAL A 98 -50.66 35.97 -11.68
CA VAL A 98 -51.68 36.66 -12.48
C VAL A 98 -51.99 38.04 -11.89
N GLU A 99 -52.21 38.13 -10.58
CA GLU A 99 -52.44 39.41 -9.89
C GLU A 99 -51.32 40.42 -10.16
N ARG A 100 -50.07 39.96 -10.17
CA ARG A 100 -48.90 40.83 -10.39
C ARG A 100 -48.73 41.29 -11.84
N ILE A 101 -49.23 40.53 -12.81
CA ILE A 101 -49.16 40.91 -14.23
C ILE A 101 -50.28 41.89 -14.60
N VAL A 102 -51.44 41.72 -13.97
CA VAL A 102 -52.64 42.53 -14.26
C VAL A 102 -52.65 43.86 -13.46
N SER A 103 -51.85 43.96 -12.39
CA SER A 103 -51.58 45.21 -11.64
C SER A 103 -50.60 46.13 -12.36
#